data_AF-A0A817DGW7-F1
#
_entry.id   AF-A0A817DGW7-F1
#
_cell.length_a   1.000
_cell.length_b   1.000
_cell.length_c   1.000
_cell.angle_alpha   90.00
_cell.angle_beta   90.00
_cell.angle_gamma   90.00
#
_symmetry.space_group_name_H-M   'P 1'
#
loop_
_entity.id
_entity.type
_entity.pdbx_description
1 polymer ?
#
loop_
_entity_poly.entity_id
_entity_poly.type
_entity_poly.pdbx_seq_one_letter_code
_entity_poly.pdbx_strand_id
1 'polypeptide(L)'
;MYRNIFTLIYYKLINIFFIISPIINTIYSSHSRSALCFLTRQPSSETVEFALELAQNISSINVFIIVDNNTVITLPILSSTVQFLQFNETICTKYGFQQANVFGSGKICSAWDKALYYFSRHSNHHSFVWFVEEDVFIPSIQAFLSLHELYSSSYDLVTADIEYNINGNLTSWYHWYLAPGTFVLPWAHGMVCAIGCSRRLLLAVNEYVQWRGHLIFIEFLFHTLSIQDNNMKVVTPLELDTIIYRNKYTFEQIQARPNNWWHPIKNFDQQREWRKWLINNSSIDKKSIFIILNSIKTQLNNNDITKSIDDIKNQMLSLLAQFEVLKGQIKSSTRRQFREQFLRLTTNRSDNLTAIAVLLADHAYKLPQSHADKVSITNKTVVHVKLEKAIENNKQMILRFMKSDNHTPDEMLIIHQLRYETKRLIRKLTVEIRCEQKVIICDQKRQ
;
A
#
# COMPACT_ATOMS: atom_id res chain seq x y z
N MET A 1 46.57 -39.33 7.24
CA MET A 1 45.48 -39.25 8.25
C MET A 1 44.97 -37.81 8.44
N TYR A 2 45.84 -36.81 8.66
CA TYR A 2 45.43 -35.42 8.91
C TYR A 2 44.64 -34.72 7.79
N ARG A 3 44.90 -35.01 6.51
CA ARG A 3 44.13 -34.43 5.38
C ARG A 3 42.63 -34.75 5.44
N ASN A 4 42.27 -35.97 5.82
CA ASN A 4 40.86 -36.40 5.86
C ASN A 4 40.08 -35.74 7.01
N ILE A 5 40.77 -35.42 8.12
CA ILE A 5 40.16 -34.74 9.27
C ILE A 5 39.85 -33.28 8.93
N PHE A 6 40.77 -32.57 8.25
CA PHE A 6 40.54 -31.19 7.82
C PHE A 6 39.40 -31.07 6.80
N THR A 7 39.33 -31.98 5.83
CA THR A 7 38.24 -32.00 4.84
C THR A 7 36.90 -32.24 5.53
N LEU A 8 36.82 -33.18 6.49
CA LEU A 8 35.58 -33.47 7.22
C LEU A 8 35.13 -32.29 8.09
N ILE A 9 36.07 -31.61 8.77
CA ILE A 9 35.77 -30.40 9.56
C ILE A 9 35.29 -29.27 8.65
N TYR A 10 35.94 -29.07 7.50
CA TYR A 10 35.55 -28.05 6.52
C TYR A 10 34.13 -28.26 5.97
N TYR A 11 33.77 -29.49 5.59
CA TYR A 11 32.41 -29.81 5.15
C TYR A 11 31.36 -29.63 6.25
N LYS A 12 31.69 -29.98 7.51
CA LYS A 12 30.79 -29.73 8.64
C LYS A 12 30.56 -28.24 8.89
N LEU A 13 31.61 -27.42 8.81
CA LEU A 13 31.50 -25.97 8.96
C LEU A 13 30.69 -25.32 7.83
N ILE A 14 30.87 -25.77 6.58
CA ILE A 14 30.05 -25.31 5.45
C ILE A 14 28.57 -25.66 5.66
N ASN A 15 28.26 -26.90 6.06
CA ASN A 15 26.88 -27.31 6.32
C ASN A 15 26.26 -26.52 7.48
N ILE A 16 27.02 -26.26 8.55
CA ILE A 16 26.57 -25.39 9.65
C ILE A 16 26.29 -23.98 9.13
N PHE A 17 27.14 -23.41 8.28
CA PHE A 17 26.91 -22.09 7.69
C PHE A 17 25.63 -22.06 6.83
N PHE A 18 25.36 -23.08 6.01
CA PHE A 18 24.13 -23.16 5.22
C PHE A 18 22.86 -23.38 6.05
N ILE A 19 22.97 -23.99 7.24
CA ILE A 19 21.84 -24.17 8.17
C ILE A 19 21.58 -22.89 8.97
N ILE A 20 22.66 -22.23 9.41
CA ILE A 20 22.58 -21.05 10.25
C ILE A 20 22.25 -19.80 9.42
N SER A 21 22.73 -19.67 8.18
CA SER A 21 22.50 -18.47 7.34
C SER A 21 21.02 -18.14 7.12
N PRO A 22 20.10 -19.08 6.85
CA PRO A 22 18.66 -18.80 6.78
C PRO A 22 18.06 -18.41 8.12
N ILE A 23 18.52 -19.00 9.22
CA ILE A 23 18.04 -18.70 10.58
C ILE A 23 18.52 -17.31 11.00
N ILE A 24 19.80 -16.99 10.80
CA ILE A 24 20.36 -15.65 10.97
C ILE A 24 19.65 -14.68 10.03
N ASN A 25 19.42 -14.98 8.75
CA ASN A 25 18.67 -14.10 7.85
C ASN A 25 17.17 -13.99 8.19
N THR A 26 16.60 -14.89 9.01
CA THR A 26 15.22 -14.79 9.51
C THR A 26 15.16 -14.00 10.82
N ILE A 27 16.20 -14.12 11.67
CA ILE A 27 16.36 -13.37 12.91
C ILE A 27 16.83 -11.93 12.62
N TYR A 28 17.74 -11.77 11.66
CA TYR A 28 18.25 -10.52 11.09
C TYR A 28 17.54 -10.09 9.81
N SER A 29 16.51 -10.81 9.33
CA SER A 29 15.42 -10.10 8.68
C SER A 29 14.75 -9.31 9.79
N SER A 30 15.40 -8.21 10.18
CA SER A 30 14.73 -6.99 10.57
C SER A 30 13.53 -6.95 9.65
N HIS A 31 12.35 -7.24 10.20
CA HIS A 31 11.12 -7.21 9.41
C HIS A 31 11.21 -5.91 8.63
N SER A 32 11.27 -6.00 7.30
CA SER A 32 11.55 -4.86 6.44
C SER A 32 10.52 -3.81 6.83
N ARG A 33 10.97 -2.79 7.57
CA ARG A 33 10.03 -1.88 8.22
C ARG A 33 9.37 -1.07 7.12
N SER A 34 8.12 -0.72 7.32
CA SER A 34 7.51 0.25 6.44
C SER A 34 8.02 1.65 6.81
N ALA A 35 7.95 2.59 5.87
CA ALA A 35 8.21 3.99 6.15
C ALA A 35 6.93 4.81 5.93
N LEU A 36 6.83 5.91 6.66
CA LEU A 36 5.91 7.01 6.41
C LEU A 36 6.73 8.28 6.23
N CYS A 37 6.44 9.03 5.18
CA CYS A 37 7.23 10.15 4.72
C CYS A 37 6.32 11.35 4.49
N PHE A 38 6.41 12.35 5.37
CA PHE A 38 5.74 13.63 5.19
C PHE A 38 6.57 14.52 4.26
N LEU A 39 5.94 15.06 3.22
CA LEU A 39 6.57 15.92 2.22
C LEU A 39 6.18 17.37 2.51
N THR A 40 7.15 18.17 2.95
CA THR A 40 6.88 19.55 3.38
C THR A 40 7.80 20.53 2.68
N ARG A 41 7.32 21.76 2.48
CA ARG A 41 8.23 22.85 2.14
C ARG A 41 9.08 23.21 3.36
N GLN A 42 8.39 23.44 4.46
CA GLN A 42 8.90 23.65 5.79
C GLN A 42 7.86 23.04 6.73
N PRO A 43 8.24 22.12 7.62
CA PRO A 43 7.26 21.40 8.41
C PRO A 43 6.58 22.33 9.41
N SER A 44 5.25 22.30 9.46
CA SER A 44 4.45 22.94 10.49
C SER A 44 4.65 22.25 11.85
N SER A 45 4.37 22.97 12.94
CA SER A 45 4.38 22.39 14.29
C SER A 45 3.42 21.19 14.38
N GLU A 46 2.26 21.28 13.72
CA GLU A 46 1.30 20.18 13.67
C GLU A 46 1.84 18.93 12.99
N THR A 47 2.50 19.08 11.83
CA THR A 47 3.12 17.97 11.11
C THR A 47 4.17 17.28 11.98
N VAL A 48 5.00 18.07 12.69
CA VAL A 48 6.03 17.52 13.59
C VAL A 48 5.42 16.79 14.77
N GLU A 49 4.44 17.38 15.44
CA GLU A 49 3.76 16.77 16.59
C GLU A 49 3.09 15.45 16.21
N PHE A 50 2.34 15.42 15.11
CA PHE A 50 1.67 14.21 14.64
C PHE A 50 2.66 13.13 14.18
N ALA A 51 3.76 13.50 13.53
CA ALA A 51 4.83 12.57 13.17
C ALA A 51 5.49 11.94 14.41
N LEU A 52 5.72 12.72 15.47
CA LEU A 52 6.24 12.21 16.74
C LEU A 52 5.25 11.23 17.39
N GLU A 53 3.96 11.58 17.40
CA GLU A 53 2.90 10.73 17.93
C GLU A 53 2.87 9.37 17.21
N LEU A 54 2.90 9.38 15.88
CA LEU A 54 2.96 8.17 15.05
C LEU A 54 4.21 7.33 15.34
N ALA A 55 5.38 7.96 15.41
CA ALA A 55 6.64 7.25 15.62
C ALA A 55 6.77 6.65 17.03
N GLN A 56 6.11 7.25 18.02
CA GLN A 56 6.04 6.72 19.39
C GLN A 56 5.06 5.54 19.51
N ASN A 57 3.93 5.62 18.82
CA ASN A 57 2.87 4.62 18.92
C ASN A 57 3.02 3.43 17.95
N ILE A 58 3.83 3.56 16.89
CA ILE A 58 3.97 2.54 15.84
C ILE A 58 5.44 2.16 15.62
N SER A 59 5.93 1.21 16.42
CA SER A 59 7.33 0.76 16.34
C SER A 59 7.70 0.01 15.04
N SER A 60 6.72 -0.46 14.28
CA SER A 60 6.91 -1.15 13.00
C SER A 60 7.13 -0.21 11.81
N ILE A 61 6.96 1.10 12.00
CA ILE A 61 7.01 2.11 10.93
C ILE A 61 8.04 3.18 11.28
N ASN A 62 8.98 3.39 10.36
CA ASN A 62 9.94 4.48 10.44
C ASN A 62 9.29 5.76 9.90
N VAL A 63 9.28 6.84 10.69
CA VAL A 63 8.65 8.12 10.29
C VAL A 63 9.71 9.11 9.86
N PHE A 64 9.49 9.74 8.72
CA PHE A 64 10.38 10.71 8.09
C PHE A 64 9.63 12.00 7.77
N ILE A 65 10.35 13.12 7.87
CA ILE A 65 9.91 14.43 7.38
C ILE A 65 10.93 14.90 6.36
N ILE A 66 10.51 15.04 5.10
CA ILE A 66 11.34 15.53 4.00
C ILE A 66 11.12 17.02 3.87
N VAL A 67 12.21 17.78 4.01
CA VAL A 67 12.16 19.25 3.99
C VAL A 67 12.68 19.75 2.66
N ASP A 68 11.82 20.39 1.88
CA ASP A 68 12.22 21.00 0.60
C ASP A 68 13.10 22.24 0.81
N ASN A 69 12.75 23.11 1.77
CA ASN A 69 13.44 24.37 1.94
C ASN A 69 14.81 24.21 2.62
N ASN A 70 15.89 24.27 1.85
CA ASN A 70 17.26 24.18 2.36
C ASN A 70 17.73 25.41 3.16
N THR A 71 16.96 26.51 3.20
CA THR A 71 17.33 27.72 3.95
C THR A 71 16.95 27.66 5.44
N VAL A 72 16.08 26.73 5.82
CA VAL A 72 15.64 26.55 7.21
C VAL A 72 16.46 25.44 7.83
N ILE A 73 17.31 25.74 8.80
CA ILE A 73 18.05 24.68 9.51
C ILE A 73 17.06 23.95 10.42
N THR A 74 16.64 22.76 10.01
CA THR A 74 15.82 21.90 10.84
C THR A 74 16.76 21.13 11.75
N LEU A 75 16.91 21.59 12.99
CA LEU A 75 17.73 20.88 13.96
C LEU A 75 17.10 19.51 14.23
N PRO A 76 17.88 18.41 14.16
CA PRO A 76 17.36 17.11 14.54
C PRO A 76 16.87 17.19 15.98
N ILE A 77 15.65 16.72 16.22
CA ILE A 77 15.13 16.57 17.58
C ILE A 77 15.98 15.46 18.20
N LEU A 78 16.89 15.84 19.10
CA LEU A 78 17.98 15.00 19.66
C LEU A 78 17.52 13.70 20.34
N SER A 79 16.20 13.47 20.45
CA SER A 79 15.58 12.29 21.06
C SER A 79 14.50 11.62 20.20
N SER A 80 14.26 12.06 18.96
CA SER A 80 13.10 11.56 18.20
C SER A 80 13.38 10.32 17.37
N THR A 81 12.43 9.39 17.40
CA THR A 81 12.29 8.29 16.44
C THR A 81 11.94 8.78 15.02
N VAL A 82 11.58 10.05 14.86
CA VAL A 82 11.36 10.74 13.58
C VAL A 82 12.68 11.20 12.96
N GLN A 83 12.85 10.98 11.65
CA GLN A 83 14.04 11.41 10.92
C GLN A 83 13.73 12.59 9.99
N PHE A 84 14.41 13.71 10.18
CA PHE A 84 14.36 14.83 9.25
C PHE A 84 15.37 14.59 8.12
N LEU A 85 14.88 14.58 6.88
CA LEU A 85 15.72 14.47 5.70
C LEU A 85 15.71 15.80 4.96
N GLN A 86 16.82 16.51 5.10
CA GLN A 86 17.06 17.78 4.47
C GLN A 86 18.44 17.71 3.81
N PHE A 87 18.47 17.65 2.49
CA PHE A 87 19.72 17.58 1.75
C PHE A 87 19.68 18.45 0.50
N ASN A 88 20.88 18.81 0.06
CA ASN A 88 21.12 19.73 -1.04
C ASN A 88 20.50 19.20 -2.34
N GLU A 89 19.83 20.09 -3.08
CA GLU A 89 19.21 19.78 -4.38
C GLU A 89 20.22 19.20 -5.37
N THR A 90 21.48 19.64 -5.31
CA THR A 90 22.58 19.15 -6.15
C THR A 90 22.81 17.65 -6.06
N ILE A 91 22.51 17.03 -4.92
CA ILE A 91 22.60 15.58 -4.76
C ILE A 91 21.52 14.90 -5.61
N CYS A 92 20.29 15.39 -5.59
CA CYS A 92 19.18 14.80 -6.33
C CYS A 92 19.40 14.96 -7.83
N THR A 93 19.74 16.17 -8.27
CA THR A 93 19.97 16.49 -9.69
C THR A 93 21.13 15.69 -10.27
N LYS A 94 22.23 15.50 -9.52
CA LYS A 94 23.36 14.66 -9.92
C LYS A 94 22.95 13.21 -10.25
N TYR A 95 21.92 12.69 -9.60
CA TYR A 95 21.43 11.32 -9.81
C TYR A 95 20.15 11.25 -10.65
N GLY A 96 19.73 12.35 -11.26
CA GLY A 96 18.52 12.40 -12.10
C GLY A 96 17.20 12.48 -11.33
N PHE A 97 17.22 12.68 -10.02
CA PHE A 97 16.00 12.88 -9.25
C PHE A 97 15.65 14.37 -9.24
N GLN A 98 14.96 14.80 -10.30
CA GLN A 98 14.54 16.18 -10.51
C GLN A 98 13.30 16.21 -11.40
N GLN A 99 12.51 17.30 -11.31
CA GLN A 99 11.30 17.54 -12.11
C GLN A 99 10.11 16.61 -11.78
N ALA A 100 10.09 16.00 -10.59
CA ALA A 100 8.95 15.25 -10.10
C ALA A 100 7.66 16.10 -10.12
N ASN A 101 7.77 17.39 -9.79
CA ASN A 101 6.68 18.33 -9.87
C ASN A 101 7.00 19.38 -10.95
N VAL A 102 6.12 19.50 -11.94
CA VAL A 102 6.33 20.39 -13.09
C VAL A 102 5.73 21.78 -12.88
N PHE A 103 5.07 22.03 -11.74
CA PHE A 103 4.33 23.28 -11.48
C PHE A 103 4.86 24.09 -10.29
N GLY A 104 4.81 25.42 -10.47
CA GLY A 104 4.56 26.38 -9.39
C GLY A 104 5.75 26.91 -8.60
N SER A 105 6.94 26.32 -8.69
CA SER A 105 8.07 26.75 -7.85
C SER A 105 9.26 27.34 -8.61
N GLY A 106 9.38 27.08 -9.92
CA GLY A 106 10.62 27.34 -10.67
C GLY A 106 11.83 26.56 -10.16
N LYS A 107 11.64 25.69 -9.14
CA LYS A 107 12.68 24.85 -8.57
C LYS A 107 12.83 23.58 -9.39
N ILE A 108 14.06 23.11 -9.48
CA ILE A 108 14.42 21.86 -10.17
C ILE A 108 14.08 20.65 -9.28
N CYS A 109 14.18 20.82 -7.96
CA CYS A 109 14.02 19.75 -6.98
C CYS A 109 13.06 20.20 -5.88
N SER A 110 12.15 19.30 -5.52
CA SER A 110 11.10 19.45 -4.52
C SER A 110 11.26 18.39 -3.41
N ALA A 111 10.39 18.42 -2.40
CA ALA A 111 10.34 17.34 -1.39
C ALA A 111 10.09 15.97 -2.04
N TRP A 112 9.33 15.89 -3.12
CA TRP A 112 9.11 14.65 -3.87
C TRP A 112 10.40 14.08 -4.46
N ASP A 113 11.19 14.91 -5.13
CA ASP A 113 12.46 14.51 -5.75
C ASP A 113 13.45 13.97 -4.69
N LYS A 114 13.54 14.67 -3.55
CA LYS A 114 14.34 14.23 -2.40
C LYS A 114 13.84 12.89 -1.85
N ALA A 115 12.54 12.77 -1.60
CA ALA A 115 11.94 11.54 -1.08
C ALA A 115 12.20 10.36 -2.02
N LEU A 116 12.01 10.55 -3.32
CA LEU A 116 12.24 9.51 -4.32
C LEU A 116 13.72 9.14 -4.41
N TYR A 117 14.65 10.11 -4.42
CA TYR A 117 16.07 9.80 -4.35
C TYR A 117 16.40 8.94 -3.13
N TYR A 118 15.95 9.37 -1.95
CA TYR A 118 16.27 8.67 -0.71
C TYR A 118 15.69 7.27 -0.71
N PHE A 119 14.39 7.11 -0.94
CA PHE A 119 13.74 5.80 -0.80
C PHE A 119 13.97 4.88 -1.98
N SER A 120 14.12 5.36 -3.22
CA SER A 120 14.32 4.48 -4.38
C SER A 120 15.78 4.02 -4.53
N ARG A 121 16.75 4.84 -4.09
CA ARG A 121 18.18 4.62 -4.34
C ARG A 121 19.01 4.44 -3.06
N HIS A 122 18.85 5.32 -2.08
CA HIS A 122 19.75 5.34 -0.90
C HIS A 122 19.31 4.36 0.21
N SER A 123 18.02 4.32 0.51
CA SER A 123 17.42 3.58 1.63
C SER A 123 16.50 2.47 1.10
N ASN A 124 17.11 1.35 0.73
CA ASN A 124 16.44 0.24 0.07
C ASN A 124 15.88 -0.85 1.01
N HIS A 125 15.94 -0.64 2.33
CA HIS A 125 15.56 -1.65 3.33
C HIS A 125 14.06 -1.66 3.70
N HIS A 126 13.31 -0.60 3.34
CA HIS A 126 11.88 -0.52 3.65
C HIS A 126 11.04 -1.29 2.64
N SER A 127 10.19 -2.23 3.04
CA SER A 127 9.35 -2.97 2.07
C SER A 127 8.24 -2.14 1.45
N PHE A 128 7.80 -1.10 2.16
CA PHE A 128 6.69 -0.25 1.76
C PHE A 128 6.91 1.17 2.28
N VAL A 129 6.57 2.18 1.49
CA VAL A 129 6.74 3.60 1.86
C VAL A 129 5.45 4.35 1.56
N TRP A 130 4.91 5.04 2.55
CA TRP A 130 3.84 6.02 2.38
C TRP A 130 4.45 7.40 2.13
N PHE A 131 4.07 8.05 1.05
CA PHE A 131 4.37 9.46 0.77
C PHE A 131 3.11 10.28 0.98
N VAL A 132 3.21 11.33 1.80
CA VAL A 132 2.06 12.13 2.24
C VAL A 132 2.44 13.61 2.18
N GLU A 133 1.76 14.39 1.36
CA GLU A 133 1.88 15.84 1.33
C GLU A 133 1.35 16.46 2.62
N GLU A 134 1.92 17.61 3.00
CA GLU A 134 1.63 18.25 4.30
C GLU A 134 0.16 18.65 4.50
N ASP A 135 -0.56 18.97 3.43
CA ASP A 135 -1.98 19.32 3.46
C ASP A 135 -2.91 18.11 3.33
N VAL A 136 -2.38 16.88 3.47
CA VAL A 136 -3.19 15.68 3.72
C VAL A 136 -3.46 15.54 5.21
N PHE A 137 -4.73 15.65 5.59
CA PHE A 137 -5.19 15.41 6.93
C PHE A 137 -5.45 13.92 7.18
N ILE A 138 -4.60 13.32 8.01
CA ILE A 138 -4.82 11.99 8.60
C ILE A 138 -5.50 12.18 9.97
N PRO A 139 -6.75 11.72 10.17
CA PRO A 139 -7.52 12.06 11.37
C PRO A 139 -7.03 11.44 12.68
N SER A 140 -6.30 10.32 12.61
CA SER A 140 -5.75 9.64 13.78
C SER A 140 -4.65 8.65 13.40
N ILE A 141 -3.85 8.24 14.38
CA ILE A 141 -2.93 7.10 14.28
C ILE A 141 -3.67 5.84 13.80
N GLN A 142 -4.89 5.65 14.28
CA GLN A 142 -5.70 4.49 13.96
C GLN A 142 -6.17 4.49 12.50
N ALA A 143 -6.50 5.64 11.94
CA ALA A 143 -6.83 5.79 10.52
C ALA A 143 -5.62 5.39 9.65
N PHE A 144 -4.42 5.84 10.03
CA PHE A 144 -3.18 5.45 9.35
C PHE A 144 -2.90 3.94 9.46
N LEU A 145 -2.93 3.37 10.67
CA LEU A 145 -2.69 1.94 10.90
C LEU A 145 -3.66 1.05 10.15
N SER A 146 -4.95 1.42 10.16
CA SER A 146 -5.99 0.63 9.49
C SER A 146 -5.73 0.55 7.99
N LEU A 147 -5.40 1.68 7.35
CA LEU A 147 -5.03 1.71 5.95
C LEU A 147 -3.73 0.94 5.70
N HIS A 148 -2.71 1.18 6.51
CA HIS A 148 -1.40 0.54 6.40
C HIS A 148 -1.51 -0.99 6.40
N GLU A 149 -2.13 -1.56 7.43
CA GLU A 149 -2.21 -3.01 7.62
C GLU A 149 -3.03 -3.72 6.54
N LEU A 150 -4.05 -3.04 5.99
CA LEU A 150 -4.89 -3.60 4.94
C LEU A 150 -4.14 -3.72 3.60
N TYR A 151 -3.30 -2.75 3.26
CA TYR A 151 -2.82 -2.61 1.87
C TYR A 151 -1.31 -2.76 1.70
N SER A 152 -0.48 -2.44 2.70
CA SER A 152 0.99 -2.37 2.54
C SER A 152 1.68 -3.70 2.22
N SER A 153 1.06 -4.82 2.62
CA SER A 153 1.60 -6.17 2.40
C SER A 153 1.21 -6.78 1.05
N SER A 154 0.19 -6.23 0.39
CA SER A 154 -0.50 -6.90 -0.72
C SER A 154 -0.48 -6.13 -2.03
N TYR A 155 -0.13 -4.85 -2.01
CA TYR A 155 -0.18 -3.96 -3.16
C TYR A 155 1.16 -3.26 -3.41
N ASP A 156 1.40 -2.89 -4.66
CA ASP A 156 2.56 -2.13 -5.11
C ASP A 156 2.30 -0.64 -5.15
N LEU A 157 1.07 -0.27 -5.50
CA LEU A 157 0.58 1.10 -5.46
C LEU A 157 -0.76 1.14 -4.72
N VAL A 158 -0.83 1.97 -3.69
CA VAL A 158 -2.06 2.36 -3.00
C VAL A 158 -2.25 3.85 -3.29
N THR A 159 -3.33 4.22 -3.96
CA THR A 159 -3.56 5.59 -4.46
C THR A 159 -5.05 5.94 -4.38
N ALA A 160 -5.41 7.21 -4.41
CA ALA A 160 -6.80 7.63 -4.33
C ALA A 160 -7.63 7.18 -5.53
N ASP A 161 -7.06 7.31 -6.73
CA ASP A 161 -7.71 7.08 -8.00
C ASP A 161 -6.70 6.63 -9.07
N ILE A 162 -7.25 6.15 -10.19
CA ILE A 162 -6.48 5.85 -11.39
C ILE A 162 -7.35 6.04 -12.63
N GLU A 163 -6.88 6.85 -13.57
CA GLU A 163 -7.47 7.03 -14.89
C GLU A 163 -6.53 6.46 -15.96
N TYR A 164 -7.08 5.64 -16.86
CA TYR A 164 -6.33 4.99 -17.93
C TYR A 164 -6.45 5.76 -19.24
N ASN A 165 -5.33 5.96 -19.91
CA ASN A 165 -5.27 6.44 -21.28
C ASN A 165 -4.66 5.37 -22.18
N ILE A 166 -5.53 4.47 -22.64
CA ILE A 166 -5.17 3.30 -23.45
C ILE A 166 -4.76 3.70 -24.87
N ASN A 167 -5.38 4.75 -25.40
CA ASN A 167 -5.26 5.15 -26.81
C ASN A 167 -4.32 6.34 -27.04
N GLY A 168 -3.71 6.87 -25.98
CA GLY A 168 -2.85 8.05 -26.07
C GLY A 168 -3.60 9.34 -26.42
N ASN A 169 -4.87 9.48 -25.98
CA ASN A 169 -5.62 10.71 -26.17
C ASN A 169 -5.01 11.85 -25.34
N LEU A 170 -4.38 12.82 -25.98
CA LEU A 170 -3.70 13.93 -25.31
C LEU A 170 -4.66 15.00 -24.76
N THR A 171 -5.96 14.93 -25.06
CA THR A 171 -6.93 15.98 -24.69
C THR A 171 -7.76 15.67 -23.45
N SER A 172 -7.80 14.42 -22.98
CA SER A 172 -8.66 14.04 -21.84
C SER A 172 -8.15 14.58 -20.51
N TRP A 173 -6.85 14.81 -20.39
CA TRP A 173 -6.20 15.40 -19.23
C TRP A 173 -5.10 16.34 -19.67
N TYR A 174 -5.07 17.53 -19.07
CA TYR A 174 -4.19 18.62 -19.48
C TYR A 174 -2.71 18.25 -19.46
N HIS A 175 -2.28 17.30 -18.63
CA HIS A 175 -0.87 16.93 -18.48
C HIS A 175 -0.40 15.83 -19.44
N TRP A 176 -1.27 15.30 -20.30
CA TRP A 176 -0.86 14.26 -21.24
C TRP A 176 0.21 14.69 -22.25
N TYR A 177 0.41 16.00 -22.48
CA TYR A 177 1.50 16.49 -23.33
C TYR A 177 2.90 16.07 -22.84
N LEU A 178 3.04 15.65 -21.57
CA LEU A 178 4.30 15.16 -21.00
C LEU A 178 4.57 13.67 -21.32
N ALA A 179 3.56 12.92 -21.74
CA ALA A 179 3.64 11.47 -21.92
C ALA A 179 4.33 10.99 -23.23
N PRO A 180 4.18 11.68 -24.38
CA PRO A 180 4.87 11.30 -25.60
C PRO A 180 6.39 11.20 -25.42
N GLY A 181 6.95 10.06 -25.82
CA GLY A 181 8.40 9.81 -25.78
C GLY A 181 8.96 9.52 -24.38
N THR A 182 8.14 9.47 -23.33
CA THR A 182 8.57 9.14 -21.95
C THR A 182 8.14 7.74 -21.53
N PHE A 183 6.92 7.33 -21.90
CA PHE A 183 6.43 5.95 -21.77
C PHE A 183 5.77 5.45 -23.06
N VAL A 184 5.79 4.14 -23.27
CA VAL A 184 4.91 3.48 -24.26
C VAL A 184 3.47 3.47 -23.74
N LEU A 185 2.48 3.26 -24.61
CA LEU A 185 1.10 3.03 -24.15
C LEU A 185 0.97 1.63 -23.50
N PRO A 186 0.00 1.42 -22.59
CA PRO A 186 -0.95 2.40 -22.06
C PRO A 186 -0.30 3.34 -21.03
N TRP A 187 -0.95 4.48 -20.83
CA TRP A 187 -0.63 5.49 -19.82
C TRP A 187 -1.68 5.49 -18.71
N ALA A 188 -1.31 5.94 -17.52
CA ALA A 188 -2.26 6.20 -16.44
C ALA A 188 -1.81 7.35 -15.56
N HIS A 189 -2.78 8.03 -14.95
CA HIS A 189 -2.53 9.04 -13.93
C HIS A 189 -3.47 8.89 -12.74
N GLY A 190 -3.18 9.65 -11.68
CA GLY A 190 -4.07 9.87 -10.54
C GLY A 190 -3.44 10.82 -9.52
N MET A 191 -4.22 11.23 -8.53
CA MET A 191 -3.78 12.09 -7.44
C MET A 191 -2.74 11.35 -6.59
N VAL A 192 -1.60 12.02 -6.35
CA VAL A 192 -0.48 11.43 -5.57
C VAL A 192 -0.23 12.11 -4.23
N CYS A 193 -1.11 13.02 -3.78
CA CYS A 193 -0.96 13.72 -2.50
C CYS A 193 -0.78 12.77 -1.32
N ALA A 194 -1.39 11.59 -1.38
CA ALA A 194 -1.11 10.47 -0.48
C ALA A 194 -1.07 9.15 -1.23
N ILE A 195 0.10 8.50 -1.28
CA ILE A 195 0.26 7.18 -1.90
C ILE A 195 1.13 6.24 -1.08
N GLY A 196 0.86 4.95 -1.20
CA GLY A 196 1.70 3.88 -0.68
C GLY A 196 2.40 3.16 -1.82
N CYS A 197 3.72 3.02 -1.73
CA CYS A 197 4.55 2.38 -2.75
C CYS A 197 5.29 1.18 -2.16
N SER A 198 5.22 0.03 -2.82
CA SER A 198 6.09 -1.10 -2.48
C SER A 198 7.54 -0.82 -2.86
N ARG A 199 8.45 -1.61 -2.27
CA ARG A 199 9.86 -1.63 -2.66
C ARG A 199 10.04 -1.89 -4.15
N ARG A 200 9.22 -2.75 -4.74
CA ARG A 200 9.31 -3.09 -6.15
C ARG A 200 9.00 -1.88 -7.03
N LEU A 201 7.92 -1.14 -6.73
CA LEU A 201 7.60 0.09 -7.46
C LEU A 201 8.71 1.14 -7.31
N LEU A 202 9.27 1.31 -6.12
CA LEU A 202 10.37 2.25 -5.91
C LEU A 202 11.64 1.87 -6.68
N LEU A 203 11.95 0.57 -6.79
CA LEU A 203 13.06 0.12 -7.64
C LEU A 203 12.78 0.42 -9.12
N ALA A 204 11.54 0.23 -9.59
CA ALA A 204 11.15 0.58 -10.96
C ALA A 204 11.28 2.09 -11.23
N VAL A 205 10.97 2.94 -10.25
CA VAL A 205 11.23 4.39 -10.34
C VAL A 205 12.73 4.69 -10.48
N ASN A 206 13.59 4.06 -9.68
CA ASN A 206 15.04 4.25 -9.82
C ASN A 206 15.55 3.75 -11.18
N GLU A 207 15.08 2.59 -11.65
CA GLU A 207 15.41 2.07 -12.99
C GLU A 207 14.98 3.03 -14.10
N TYR A 208 13.77 3.61 -14.00
CA TYR A 208 13.30 4.64 -14.93
C TYR A 208 14.23 5.85 -14.94
N VAL A 209 14.62 6.36 -13.77
CA VAL A 209 15.57 7.49 -13.67
C VAL A 209 16.93 7.13 -14.25
N GLN A 210 17.45 5.92 -14.02
CA GLN A 210 18.71 5.49 -14.64
C GLN A 210 18.62 5.42 -16.18
N TRP A 211 17.46 5.03 -16.70
CA TRP A 211 17.22 4.95 -18.14
C TRP A 211 17.02 6.32 -18.79
N ARG A 212 16.24 7.22 -18.17
CA ARG A 212 15.86 8.53 -18.74
C ARG A 212 16.76 9.69 -18.32
N GLY A 213 17.53 9.52 -17.25
CA GLY A 213 18.36 10.56 -16.64
C GLY A 213 17.59 11.61 -15.84
N HIS A 214 16.26 11.56 -15.77
CA HIS A 214 15.42 12.46 -14.96
C HIS A 214 14.09 11.78 -14.55
N LEU A 215 13.41 12.33 -13.53
CA LEU A 215 12.03 11.95 -13.22
C LEU A 215 11.07 12.60 -14.22
N ILE A 216 9.82 12.18 -14.18
CA ILE A 216 8.70 12.84 -14.85
C ILE A 216 7.65 13.21 -13.81
N PHE A 217 6.63 13.95 -14.24
CA PHE A 217 5.51 14.35 -13.41
C PHE A 217 4.93 13.16 -12.61
N ILE A 218 4.90 13.33 -11.29
CA ILE A 218 4.61 12.25 -10.33
C ILE A 218 3.21 11.65 -10.47
N GLU A 219 2.20 12.45 -10.78
CA GLU A 219 0.83 11.97 -11.00
C GLU A 219 0.73 11.02 -12.19
N PHE A 220 1.73 11.02 -13.07
CA PHE A 220 1.85 10.14 -14.22
C PHE A 220 2.83 8.98 -13.98
N LEU A 221 3.96 9.25 -13.31
CA LEU A 221 5.07 8.33 -13.09
C LEU A 221 4.63 7.02 -12.39
N PHE A 222 4.00 7.12 -11.22
CA PHE A 222 3.71 5.94 -10.39
C PHE A 222 2.65 5.05 -11.03
N HIS A 223 1.56 5.65 -11.51
CA HIS A 223 0.45 4.95 -12.13
C HIS A 223 0.88 4.24 -13.41
N THR A 224 1.60 4.93 -14.30
CA THR A 224 2.06 4.34 -15.57
C THR A 224 3.04 3.19 -15.36
N LEU A 225 4.04 3.35 -14.48
CA LEU A 225 4.95 2.25 -14.13
C LEU A 225 4.19 1.04 -13.57
N SER A 226 3.19 1.29 -12.73
CA SER A 226 2.42 0.23 -12.08
C SER A 226 1.56 -0.57 -13.05
N ILE A 227 0.96 0.08 -14.06
CA ILE A 227 0.11 -0.64 -15.03
C ILE A 227 0.93 -1.33 -16.14
N GLN A 228 2.15 -0.86 -16.41
CA GLN A 228 3.02 -1.47 -17.44
C GLN A 228 3.68 -2.76 -16.94
N ASP A 229 3.94 -2.88 -15.64
CA ASP A 229 4.26 -4.18 -15.05
C ASP A 229 2.96 -4.94 -14.72
N ASN A 230 2.45 -5.78 -15.63
CA ASN A 230 1.39 -6.80 -15.38
C ASN A 230 1.51 -7.67 -14.09
N ASN A 231 2.59 -7.58 -13.29
CA ASN A 231 2.72 -8.25 -12.01
C ASN A 231 2.54 -7.28 -10.83
N MET A 232 2.52 -5.97 -11.03
CA MET A 232 2.23 -4.97 -9.99
C MET A 232 0.74 -4.95 -9.70
N LYS A 233 0.42 -4.76 -8.43
CA LYS A 233 -0.95 -4.67 -7.93
C LYS A 233 -1.25 -3.25 -7.51
N VAL A 234 -2.30 -2.67 -8.06
CA VAL A 234 -2.78 -1.33 -7.71
C VAL A 234 -4.10 -1.45 -6.96
N VAL A 235 -4.32 -0.60 -5.97
CA VAL A 235 -5.62 -0.46 -5.27
C VAL A 235 -5.97 0.99 -5.05
N THR A 236 -7.26 1.29 -5.20
CA THR A 236 -7.90 2.57 -4.90
C THR A 236 -8.83 2.40 -3.69
N PRO A 237 -8.32 2.49 -2.46
CA PRO A 237 -9.10 2.23 -1.26
C PRO A 237 -10.12 3.36 -1.00
N LEU A 238 -11.29 3.01 -0.46
CA LEU A 238 -12.33 3.97 -0.11
C LEU A 238 -11.86 4.98 0.95
N GLU A 239 -10.87 4.60 1.76
CA GLU A 239 -10.25 5.47 2.75
C GLU A 239 -9.45 6.63 2.13
N LEU A 240 -9.12 6.58 0.83
CA LEU A 240 -8.42 7.64 0.10
C LEU A 240 -9.29 8.34 -0.95
N ASP A 241 -10.58 8.00 -1.08
CA ASP A 241 -11.47 8.63 -2.08
C ASP A 241 -11.76 10.12 -1.80
N THR A 242 -11.36 10.61 -0.63
CA THR A 242 -11.39 12.02 -0.20
C THR A 242 -10.06 12.75 -0.43
N ILE A 243 -9.14 12.14 -1.17
CA ILE A 243 -7.95 12.82 -1.68
C ILE A 243 -8.28 13.35 -3.08
N ILE A 244 -8.77 14.59 -3.13
CA ILE A 244 -9.22 15.21 -4.38
C ILE A 244 -8.65 16.62 -4.53
N TYR A 245 -8.59 17.10 -5.76
CA TYR A 245 -8.00 18.41 -6.04
C TYR A 245 -8.92 19.56 -5.57
N ARG A 246 -8.38 20.45 -4.74
CA ARG A 246 -9.02 21.73 -4.33
C ARG A 246 -10.41 21.62 -3.70
N ASN A 247 -10.75 20.50 -3.08
CA ASN A 247 -12.02 20.42 -2.36
C ASN A 247 -11.99 21.19 -1.02
N LYS A 248 -13.17 21.53 -0.49
CA LYS A 248 -13.35 22.07 0.86
C LYS A 248 -14.11 21.08 1.71
N TYR A 249 -13.56 20.75 2.87
CA TYR A 249 -14.17 19.83 3.82
C TYR A 249 -14.72 20.55 5.03
N THR A 250 -15.90 20.14 5.48
CA THR A 250 -16.44 20.52 6.79
C THR A 250 -16.05 19.49 7.83
N PHE A 251 -16.10 19.86 9.10
CA PHE A 251 -15.76 18.94 10.18
C PHE A 251 -16.74 17.77 10.27
N GLU A 252 -18.03 18.02 9.97
CA GLU A 252 -19.08 17.00 9.98
C GLU A 252 -18.80 15.90 8.96
N GLN A 253 -18.26 16.26 7.80
CA GLN A 253 -17.85 15.28 6.79
C GLN A 253 -16.70 14.40 7.31
N ILE A 254 -15.74 15.01 8.00
CA ILE A 254 -14.60 14.30 8.60
C ILE A 254 -15.07 13.36 9.70
N GLN A 255 -15.98 13.82 10.57
CA GLN A 255 -16.59 13.00 11.62
C GLN A 255 -17.38 11.82 11.06
N ALA A 256 -18.05 12.00 9.91
CA ALA A 256 -18.80 10.92 9.26
C ALA A 256 -17.90 9.82 8.69
N ARG A 257 -16.62 10.12 8.40
CA ARG A 257 -15.64 9.15 7.86
C ARG A 257 -14.28 9.31 8.54
N PRO A 258 -14.15 8.99 9.84
CA PRO A 258 -12.95 9.30 10.63
C PRO A 258 -11.74 8.42 10.30
N ASN A 259 -11.92 7.38 9.46
CA ASN A 259 -10.84 6.56 8.93
C ASN A 259 -10.33 7.03 7.56
N ASN A 260 -11.03 7.95 6.90
CA ASN A 260 -10.60 8.50 5.63
C ASN A 260 -9.45 9.49 5.81
N TRP A 261 -8.58 9.60 4.81
CA TRP A 261 -7.59 10.67 4.71
C TRP A 261 -8.11 11.75 3.79
N TRP A 262 -7.83 13.00 4.10
CA TRP A 262 -8.52 14.13 3.48
C TRP A 262 -7.53 15.10 2.87
N HIS A 263 -7.76 15.49 1.62
CA HIS A 263 -6.93 16.50 0.97
C HIS A 263 -7.76 17.39 0.04
N PRO A 264 -7.51 18.71 0.03
CA PRO A 264 -6.53 19.44 0.85
C PRO A 264 -7.12 20.00 2.16
N ILE A 265 -6.33 20.02 3.24
CA ILE A 265 -6.62 20.74 4.49
C ILE A 265 -5.43 21.61 4.88
N LYS A 266 -5.42 22.86 4.41
CA LYS A 266 -4.25 23.77 4.52
C LYS A 266 -4.14 24.53 5.83
N ASN A 267 -5.17 24.49 6.67
CA ASN A 267 -5.13 25.11 8.00
C ASN A 267 -4.63 24.07 9.02
N PHE A 268 -3.37 24.18 9.41
CA PHE A 268 -2.72 23.22 10.31
C PHE A 268 -3.23 23.31 11.75
N ASP A 269 -3.63 24.49 12.23
CA ASP A 269 -4.28 24.62 13.54
C ASP A 269 -5.64 23.93 13.54
N GLN A 270 -6.38 24.02 12.43
CA GLN A 270 -7.63 23.29 12.27
C GLN A 270 -7.42 21.76 12.27
N GLN A 271 -6.36 21.27 11.60
CA GLN A 271 -6.02 19.84 11.67
C GLN A 271 -5.79 19.39 13.13
N ARG A 272 -5.04 20.18 13.92
CA ARG A 272 -4.77 19.92 15.33
C ARG A 272 -6.06 19.80 16.15
N GLU A 273 -6.92 20.79 16.03
CA GLU A 273 -8.16 20.85 16.82
C GLU A 273 -9.12 19.72 16.44
N TRP A 274 -9.20 19.37 15.15
CA TRP A 274 -9.98 18.23 14.70
C TRP A 274 -9.45 16.89 15.20
N ARG A 275 -8.13 16.64 15.21
CA ARG A 275 -7.54 15.44 15.81
C ARG A 275 -7.88 15.33 17.30
N LYS A 276 -7.67 16.40 18.06
CA LYS A 276 -8.00 16.43 19.50
C LYS A 276 -9.47 16.15 19.74
N TRP A 277 -10.35 16.78 18.98
CA TRP A 277 -11.78 16.55 19.10
C TRP A 277 -12.14 15.10 18.80
N LEU A 278 -11.63 14.54 17.70
CA LEU A 278 -11.88 13.16 17.32
C LEU A 278 -11.37 12.19 18.38
N ILE A 279 -10.19 12.41 18.97
CA ILE A 279 -9.67 11.57 20.07
C ILE A 279 -10.61 11.65 21.28
N ASN A 280 -10.95 12.86 21.73
CA ASN A 280 -11.77 13.07 22.93
C ASN A 280 -13.21 12.58 22.78
N ASN A 281 -13.74 12.50 21.56
CA ASN A 281 -15.11 12.07 21.28
C ASN A 281 -15.18 10.67 20.62
N SER A 282 -14.04 10.07 20.25
CA SER A 282 -13.96 8.69 19.76
C SER A 282 -14.24 7.66 20.86
N SER A 283 -14.24 8.09 22.13
CA SER A 283 -14.90 7.38 23.21
C SER A 283 -16.42 7.48 23.06
N ILE A 284 -16.95 7.10 21.89
CA ILE A 284 -18.35 6.71 21.78
C ILE A 284 -18.49 5.58 22.79
N ASP A 285 -19.15 5.96 23.87
CA ASP A 285 -19.27 5.22 25.11
C ASP A 285 -19.67 3.78 24.78
N LYS A 286 -19.00 2.79 25.39
CA LYS A 286 -19.48 1.40 25.31
C LYS A 286 -20.97 1.33 25.65
N LYS A 287 -21.47 2.27 26.46
CA LYS A 287 -22.88 2.54 26.73
C LYS A 287 -23.71 2.87 25.49
N SER A 288 -23.23 3.67 24.54
CA SER A 288 -23.94 3.99 23.30
C SER A 288 -24.08 2.76 22.41
N ILE A 289 -23.00 1.98 22.24
CA ILE A 289 -23.06 0.69 21.52
C ILE A 289 -24.03 -0.26 22.25
N PHE A 290 -23.95 -0.33 23.57
CA PHE A 290 -24.81 -1.15 24.41
C PHE A 290 -26.29 -0.72 24.34
N ILE A 291 -26.58 0.58 24.31
CA ILE A 291 -27.94 1.13 24.16
C ILE A 291 -28.50 0.73 22.80
N ILE A 292 -27.74 0.88 21.71
CA ILE A 292 -28.23 0.52 20.38
C ILE A 292 -28.45 -0.99 20.26
N LEU A 293 -27.52 -1.81 20.78
CA LEU A 293 -27.68 -3.27 20.81
C LEU A 293 -28.93 -3.70 21.61
N ASN A 294 -29.21 -3.05 22.76
CA ASN A 294 -30.40 -3.33 23.54
C ASN A 294 -31.69 -2.85 22.87
N SER A 295 -31.65 -1.74 22.13
CA SER A 295 -32.79 -1.24 21.35
C SER A 295 -33.18 -2.22 20.25
N ILE A 296 -32.20 -2.71 19.49
CA ILE A 296 -32.39 -3.74 18.46
C ILE A 296 -32.96 -5.03 19.08
N LYS A 297 -32.39 -5.49 20.20
CA LYS A 297 -32.88 -6.69 20.91
C LYS A 297 -34.35 -6.54 21.35
N THR A 298 -34.73 -5.36 21.84
CA THR A 298 -36.10 -5.07 22.27
C THR A 298 -37.06 -5.05 21.08
N GLN A 299 -36.68 -4.44 19.96
CA GLN A 299 -37.50 -4.40 18.74
C GLN A 299 -37.71 -5.79 18.14
N LEU A 300 -36.66 -6.63 18.12
CA LEU A 300 -36.76 -8.02 17.65
C LEU A 300 -37.70 -8.88 18.51
N ASN A 301 -37.77 -8.61 19.83
CA ASN A 301 -38.65 -9.36 20.73
C ASN A 301 -40.14 -8.96 20.61
N ASN A 302 -40.44 -7.77 20.08
CA ASN A 302 -41.80 -7.23 20.07
C ASN A 302 -42.63 -7.57 18.81
N ASN A 303 -42.11 -8.39 17.89
CA ASN A 303 -42.82 -8.92 16.70
C ASN A 303 -43.49 -7.88 15.76
N ASP A 304 -43.16 -6.59 15.85
CA ASP A 304 -43.65 -5.56 14.92
C ASP A 304 -42.73 -5.48 13.68
N ILE A 305 -42.89 -6.45 12.78
CA ILE A 305 -41.85 -6.83 11.79
C ILE A 305 -41.93 -6.03 10.47
N THR A 306 -43.08 -5.50 10.06
CA THR A 306 -43.25 -5.04 8.67
C THR A 306 -42.92 -3.57 8.43
N LYS A 307 -43.02 -2.70 9.43
CA LYS A 307 -42.52 -1.31 9.36
C LYS A 307 -41.05 -1.17 9.76
N SER A 308 -40.47 -2.25 10.30
CA SER A 308 -39.24 -2.25 11.09
C SER A 308 -38.00 -2.71 10.33
N ILE A 309 -38.15 -3.49 9.26
CA ILE A 309 -36.98 -4.07 8.57
C ILE A 309 -36.07 -3.01 7.94
N ASP A 310 -36.63 -1.99 7.28
CA ASP A 310 -35.81 -0.94 6.66
C ASP A 310 -35.20 0.00 7.72
N ASP A 311 -35.91 0.30 8.80
CA ASP A 311 -35.38 1.08 9.92
C ASP A 311 -34.30 0.33 10.69
N ILE A 312 -34.50 -0.97 10.99
CA ILE A 312 -33.48 -1.85 11.57
C ILE A 312 -32.29 -1.93 10.61
N LYS A 313 -32.50 -2.08 9.31
CA LYS A 313 -31.42 -2.14 8.32
C LYS A 313 -30.63 -0.83 8.29
N ASN A 314 -31.28 0.32 8.33
CA ASN A 314 -30.64 1.63 8.40
C ASN A 314 -29.88 1.82 9.73
N GLN A 315 -30.45 1.38 10.85
CA GLN A 315 -29.78 1.40 12.16
C GLN A 315 -28.58 0.44 12.21
N MET A 316 -28.68 -0.73 11.59
CA MET A 316 -27.58 -1.69 11.49
C MET A 316 -26.48 -1.21 10.56
N LEU A 317 -26.81 -0.53 9.46
CA LEU A 317 -25.83 0.13 8.59
C LEU A 317 -25.13 1.28 9.32
N SER A 318 -25.86 2.06 10.11
CA SER A 318 -25.30 3.11 10.97
C SER A 318 -24.37 2.55 12.05
N LEU A 319 -24.80 1.47 12.73
CA LEU A 319 -23.96 0.71 13.67
C LEU A 319 -22.74 0.10 12.99
N LEU A 320 -22.88 -0.39 11.75
CA LEU A 320 -21.75 -0.91 10.99
C LEU A 320 -20.75 0.21 10.72
N ALA A 321 -21.22 1.37 10.29
CA ALA A 321 -20.35 2.53 10.07
C ALA A 321 -19.63 2.91 11.36
N GLN A 322 -20.33 2.96 12.50
CA GLN A 322 -19.72 3.24 13.82
C GLN A 322 -18.76 2.12 14.27
N PHE A 323 -19.11 0.86 14.05
CA PHE A 323 -18.24 -0.29 14.33
C PHE A 323 -17.01 -0.28 13.43
N GLU A 324 -17.14 0.16 12.18
CA GLU A 324 -16.05 0.33 11.23
C GLU A 324 -15.12 1.49 11.63
N VAL A 325 -15.61 2.50 12.37
CA VAL A 325 -14.77 3.50 13.07
C VAL A 325 -14.00 2.85 14.21
N LEU A 326 -14.63 1.95 14.97
CA LEU A 326 -14.06 1.31 16.17
C LEU A 326 -13.17 0.09 15.88
N LYS A 327 -13.31 -0.55 14.70
CA LYS A 327 -12.59 -1.78 14.32
C LYS A 327 -11.07 -1.61 14.30
N GLY A 328 -10.58 -0.37 14.27
CA GLY A 328 -9.16 -0.07 14.35
C GLY A 328 -8.49 -0.69 15.59
N GLN A 329 -9.23 -0.85 16.68
CA GLN A 329 -8.73 -1.48 17.92
C GLN A 329 -8.74 -3.03 17.88
N ILE A 330 -9.11 -3.64 16.74
CA ILE A 330 -9.27 -5.09 16.57
C ILE A 330 -8.17 -5.62 15.63
N LYS A 331 -7.58 -6.78 15.97
CA LYS A 331 -6.60 -7.48 15.11
C LYS A 331 -7.12 -7.64 13.67
N SER A 332 -6.25 -7.42 12.69
CA SER A 332 -6.56 -7.45 11.24
C SER A 332 -7.21 -8.76 10.76
N SER A 333 -6.79 -9.90 11.33
CA SER A 333 -7.39 -11.21 11.04
C SER A 333 -8.86 -11.30 11.44
N THR A 334 -9.22 -10.77 12.61
CA THR A 334 -10.58 -10.74 13.14
C THR A 334 -11.46 -9.80 12.33
N ARG A 335 -10.90 -8.66 11.87
CA ARG A 335 -11.59 -7.75 10.94
C ARG A 335 -11.92 -8.43 9.61
N ARG A 336 -10.97 -9.19 9.06
CA ARG A 336 -11.17 -9.94 7.81
C ARG A 336 -12.25 -11.02 7.96
N GLN A 337 -12.21 -11.80 9.02
CA GLN A 337 -13.24 -12.81 9.31
C GLN A 337 -14.63 -12.19 9.48
N PHE A 338 -14.73 -11.09 10.22
CA PHE A 338 -16.00 -10.36 10.37
C PHE A 338 -16.56 -9.95 9.02
N ARG A 339 -15.75 -9.31 8.18
CA ARG A 339 -16.15 -8.86 6.84
C ARG A 339 -16.60 -10.03 5.96
N GLU A 340 -15.86 -11.13 5.95
CA GLU A 340 -16.20 -12.33 5.17
C GLU A 340 -17.51 -12.97 5.65
N GLN A 341 -17.75 -13.05 6.96
CA GLN A 341 -19.00 -13.58 7.52
C GLN A 341 -20.19 -12.64 7.30
N PHE A 342 -19.99 -11.34 7.47
CA PHE A 342 -21.00 -10.31 7.24
C PHE A 342 -21.46 -10.30 5.77
N LEU A 343 -20.53 -10.38 4.82
CA LEU A 343 -20.85 -10.47 3.39
C LEU A 343 -21.64 -11.74 3.04
N ARG A 344 -21.34 -12.88 3.67
CA ARG A 344 -22.11 -14.12 3.50
C ARG A 344 -23.54 -14.01 4.04
N LEU A 345 -23.74 -13.30 5.15
CA LEU A 345 -25.06 -13.13 5.77
C LEU A 345 -25.92 -12.09 5.05
N THR A 346 -25.32 -11.04 4.50
CA THR A 346 -26.04 -9.98 3.78
C THR A 346 -26.46 -10.37 2.36
N THR A 347 -25.89 -11.44 1.80
CA THR A 347 -26.20 -11.94 0.44
C THR A 347 -27.41 -12.86 0.38
N ASN A 348 -27.85 -13.47 1.49
CA ASN A 348 -29.09 -14.26 1.59
C ASN A 348 -30.18 -13.42 2.30
N ARG A 349 -31.35 -13.25 1.68
CA ARG A 349 -32.22 -12.09 1.96
C ARG A 349 -33.40 -12.27 2.94
N SER A 350 -33.75 -13.46 3.44
CA SER A 350 -34.97 -13.60 4.26
C SER A 350 -34.79 -13.89 5.75
N ASP A 351 -33.69 -14.50 6.21
CA ASP A 351 -33.60 -15.00 7.60
C ASP A 351 -32.36 -14.51 8.39
N ASN A 352 -31.64 -13.50 7.86
CA ASN A 352 -30.28 -13.19 8.31
C ASN A 352 -30.15 -12.00 9.27
N LEU A 353 -31.23 -11.30 9.65
CA LEU A 353 -31.14 -10.16 10.58
C LEU A 353 -30.63 -10.59 11.96
N THR A 354 -31.17 -11.69 12.50
CA THR A 354 -30.71 -12.29 13.77
C THR A 354 -29.27 -12.76 13.66
N ALA A 355 -28.86 -13.35 12.53
CA ALA A 355 -27.50 -13.81 12.32
C ALA A 355 -26.50 -12.64 12.22
N ILE A 356 -26.88 -11.53 11.57
CA ILE A 356 -26.04 -10.33 11.49
C ILE A 356 -25.96 -9.65 12.87
N ALA A 357 -27.06 -9.57 13.62
CA ALA A 357 -27.07 -9.04 14.98
C ALA A 357 -26.22 -9.88 15.94
N VAL A 358 -26.29 -11.22 15.83
CA VAL A 358 -25.43 -12.16 16.57
C VAL A 358 -23.97 -12.02 16.15
N LEU A 359 -23.68 -11.87 14.85
CA LEU A 359 -22.31 -11.65 14.36
C LEU A 359 -21.70 -10.35 14.89
N LEU A 360 -22.48 -9.26 14.89
CA LEU A 360 -22.07 -7.97 15.43
C LEU A 360 -21.83 -8.03 16.94
N ALA A 361 -22.73 -8.70 17.68
CA ALA A 361 -22.57 -8.91 19.12
C ALA A 361 -21.32 -9.77 19.41
N ASP A 362 -21.19 -10.93 18.76
CA ASP A 362 -20.06 -11.84 18.92
C ASP A 362 -18.72 -11.15 18.61
N HIS A 363 -18.66 -10.31 17.58
CA HIS A 363 -17.45 -9.54 17.29
C HIS A 363 -17.19 -8.37 18.25
N ALA A 364 -18.22 -7.72 18.78
CA ALA A 364 -18.06 -6.74 19.85
C ALA A 364 -17.55 -7.39 21.15
N TYR A 365 -17.93 -8.63 21.44
CA TYR A 365 -17.43 -9.42 22.58
C TYR A 365 -16.06 -10.08 22.34
N LYS A 366 -15.61 -10.21 21.08
CA LYS A 366 -14.26 -10.70 20.70
C LYS A 366 -13.15 -9.64 20.77
N LEU A 367 -13.42 -8.47 21.33
CA LEU A 367 -12.37 -7.61 21.89
C LEU A 367 -11.61 -8.42 22.96
N PRO A 368 -10.27 -8.33 23.04
CA PRO A 368 -9.42 -9.51 23.23
C PRO A 368 -9.57 -10.23 24.58
N GLN A 369 -9.80 -11.56 24.50
CA GLN A 369 -8.90 -12.58 25.08
C GLN A 369 -8.54 -13.64 24.01
N SER A 370 -7.39 -14.29 24.21
CA SER A 370 -6.48 -14.90 23.21
C SER A 370 -6.82 -16.29 22.62
N HIS A 371 -6.21 -16.56 21.45
CA HIS A 371 -5.90 -17.84 20.75
C HIS A 371 -6.98 -18.50 19.83
N ALA A 372 -6.73 -18.57 18.50
CA ALA A 372 -6.25 -19.70 17.62
C ALA A 372 -7.43 -20.64 17.17
N ASP A 373 -7.64 -21.11 15.93
CA ASP A 373 -6.79 -21.54 14.81
C ASP A 373 -7.61 -21.73 13.46
N LYS A 374 -6.92 -21.69 12.30
CA LYS A 374 -6.99 -22.43 10.98
C LYS A 374 -8.25 -22.54 10.05
N VAL A 375 -8.21 -22.14 8.75
CA VAL A 375 -7.79 -22.78 7.43
C VAL A 375 -9.04 -23.13 6.55
N SER A 376 -9.16 -22.76 5.26
CA SER A 376 -8.61 -23.46 4.06
C SER A 376 -8.76 -22.68 2.73
N ILE A 377 -7.95 -23.06 1.72
CA ILE A 377 -7.93 -22.54 0.33
C ILE A 377 -7.86 -23.72 -0.64
N THR A 378 -8.63 -23.68 -1.73
CA THR A 378 -8.44 -24.52 -2.93
C THR A 378 -8.46 -23.65 -4.20
N ASN A 379 -7.48 -23.89 -5.08
CA ASN A 379 -7.42 -23.68 -6.55
C ASN A 379 -6.01 -23.23 -7.00
N LYS A 380 -5.11 -24.19 -7.28
CA LYS A 380 -3.73 -23.90 -7.74
C LYS A 380 -3.33 -24.55 -9.07
N THR A 381 -3.97 -25.65 -9.47
CA THR A 381 -3.61 -26.42 -10.68
C THR A 381 -3.84 -25.67 -12.01
N VAL A 382 -4.70 -24.65 -12.03
CA VAL A 382 -5.08 -23.91 -13.25
C VAL A 382 -4.01 -22.88 -13.68
N VAL A 383 -3.14 -22.46 -12.76
CA VAL A 383 -2.19 -21.35 -13.00
C VAL A 383 -0.96 -21.81 -13.79
N HIS A 384 -0.45 -23.02 -13.50
CA HIS A 384 0.77 -23.55 -14.13
C HIS A 384 0.58 -23.79 -15.63
N VAL A 385 -0.51 -24.46 -16.00
CA VAL A 385 -0.83 -24.78 -17.40
C VAL A 385 -0.96 -23.51 -18.26
N LYS A 386 -1.51 -22.42 -17.68
CA LYS A 386 -1.63 -21.13 -18.38
C LYS A 386 -0.28 -20.45 -18.61
N LEU A 387 0.62 -20.51 -17.63
CA LEU A 387 1.95 -19.90 -17.72
C LEU A 387 2.84 -20.61 -18.75
N GLU A 388 2.85 -21.95 -18.74
CA GLU A 388 3.63 -22.73 -19.70
C GLU A 388 3.17 -22.49 -21.15
N LYS A 389 1.86 -22.45 -21.38
CA LYS A 389 1.29 -22.17 -22.70
C LYS A 389 1.64 -20.76 -23.20
N ALA A 390 1.66 -19.76 -22.31
CA ALA A 390 2.04 -18.40 -22.68
C ALA A 390 3.53 -18.27 -23.04
N ILE A 391 4.42 -18.94 -22.30
CA ILE A 391 5.85 -18.98 -22.60
C ILE A 391 6.10 -19.59 -23.98
N GLU A 392 5.43 -20.70 -24.28
CA GLU A 392 5.62 -21.40 -25.56
C GLU A 392 5.10 -20.56 -26.74
N ASN A 393 3.95 -19.91 -26.60
CA ASN A 393 3.42 -19.01 -27.63
C ASN A 393 4.41 -17.88 -27.97
N ASN A 394 5.02 -17.24 -26.96
CA ASN A 394 5.98 -16.16 -27.19
C ASN A 394 7.25 -16.67 -27.90
N LYS A 395 7.76 -17.86 -27.53
CA LYS A 395 8.89 -18.48 -28.22
C LYS A 395 8.60 -18.73 -29.70
N GLN A 396 7.41 -19.25 -30.01
CA GLN A 396 6.99 -19.50 -31.39
C GLN A 396 6.86 -18.20 -32.20
N MET A 397 6.35 -17.13 -31.60
CA MET A 397 6.30 -15.82 -32.27
C MET A 397 7.70 -15.26 -32.56
N ILE A 398 8.62 -15.32 -31.59
CA ILE A 398 10.02 -14.89 -31.79
C ILE A 398 10.66 -15.69 -32.94
N LEU A 399 10.48 -17.01 -32.97
CA LEU A 399 11.01 -17.86 -34.03
C LEU A 399 10.43 -17.53 -35.41
N ARG A 400 9.16 -17.11 -35.51
CA ARG A 400 8.57 -16.67 -36.78
C ARG A 400 9.20 -15.37 -37.27
N PHE A 401 9.40 -14.40 -36.37
CA PHE A 401 10.06 -13.14 -36.73
C PHE A 401 11.49 -13.37 -37.18
N MET A 402 12.26 -14.21 -36.47
CA MET A 402 13.67 -14.47 -36.77
C MET A 402 13.94 -15.29 -38.06
N LYS A 403 12.90 -15.75 -38.78
CA LYS A 403 13.05 -16.45 -40.07
C LYS A 403 13.16 -15.49 -41.26
N SER A 404 12.91 -14.19 -41.08
CA SER A 404 13.13 -13.19 -42.13
C SER A 404 14.59 -12.71 -42.09
N ASP A 405 15.26 -12.65 -43.24
CA ASP A 405 16.65 -12.13 -43.31
C ASP A 405 16.72 -10.59 -43.21
N ASN A 406 15.59 -9.90 -43.35
CA ASN A 406 15.47 -8.45 -43.19
C ASN A 406 14.38 -8.13 -42.17
N HIS A 407 14.76 -7.43 -41.09
CA HIS A 407 13.82 -6.91 -40.09
C HIS A 407 13.73 -5.39 -40.19
N THR A 408 12.52 -4.87 -40.24
CA THR A 408 12.26 -3.45 -40.03
C THR A 408 12.57 -3.06 -38.57
N PRO A 409 12.85 -1.77 -38.28
CA PRO A 409 13.03 -1.29 -36.90
C PRO A 409 11.83 -1.63 -35.99
N ASP A 410 10.61 -1.61 -36.52
CA ASP A 410 9.39 -1.95 -35.77
C ASP A 410 9.33 -3.45 -35.43
N GLU A 411 9.71 -4.33 -36.36
CA GLU A 411 9.81 -5.77 -36.08
C GLU A 411 10.88 -6.07 -35.04
N MET A 412 12.00 -5.36 -35.05
CA MET A 412 13.03 -5.48 -34.02
C MET A 412 12.51 -5.06 -32.65
N LEU A 413 11.71 -3.99 -32.58
CA LEU A 413 11.06 -3.56 -31.34
C LEU A 413 10.09 -4.64 -30.80
N ILE A 414 9.30 -5.26 -31.67
CA ILE A 414 8.40 -6.36 -31.31
C ILE A 414 9.18 -7.59 -30.81
N ILE A 415 10.28 -7.96 -31.46
CA ILE A 415 11.15 -9.07 -31.01
C ILE A 415 11.73 -8.78 -29.63
N HIS A 416 12.19 -7.55 -29.39
CA HIS A 416 12.70 -7.13 -28.08
C HIS A 416 11.62 -7.23 -26.99
N GLN A 417 10.39 -6.78 -27.30
CA GLN A 417 9.26 -6.87 -26.39
C GLN A 417 8.88 -8.33 -26.06
N LEU A 418 8.79 -9.19 -27.07
CA LEU A 418 8.49 -10.62 -26.88
C LEU A 418 9.57 -11.33 -26.05
N ARG A 419 10.85 -10.99 -26.25
CA ARG A 419 11.97 -11.53 -25.45
C ARG A 419 11.88 -11.09 -23.99
N TYR A 420 11.52 -9.82 -23.75
CA TYR A 420 11.30 -9.29 -22.40
C TYR A 420 10.17 -10.03 -21.69
N GLU A 421 9.00 -10.15 -22.33
CA GLU A 421 7.84 -10.84 -21.76
C GLU A 421 8.09 -12.34 -21.53
N THR A 422 8.81 -13.01 -22.44
CA THR A 422 9.19 -14.42 -22.26
C THR A 422 10.07 -14.61 -21.01
N LYS A 423 11.11 -13.78 -20.84
CA LYS A 423 11.99 -13.84 -19.64
C LYS A 423 11.19 -13.62 -18.36
N ARG A 424 10.24 -12.70 -18.41
CA ARG A 424 9.36 -12.36 -17.29
C ARG A 424 8.44 -13.51 -16.90
N LEU A 425 7.78 -14.16 -17.87
CA LEU A 425 6.92 -15.33 -17.62
C LEU A 425 7.71 -16.52 -17.05
N ILE A 426 8.94 -16.77 -17.55
CA ILE A 426 9.84 -17.81 -17.02
C ILE A 426 10.18 -17.56 -15.54
N ARG A 427 10.47 -16.30 -15.17
CA ARG A 427 10.74 -15.93 -13.76
C ARG A 427 9.52 -16.22 -12.88
N LYS A 428 8.31 -15.89 -13.36
CA LYS A 428 7.06 -16.14 -12.64
C LYS A 428 6.82 -17.65 -12.41
N LEU A 429 6.96 -18.46 -13.46
CA LEU A 429 6.83 -19.93 -13.36
C LEU A 429 7.88 -20.52 -12.40
N THR A 430 9.13 -20.03 -12.44
CA THR A 430 10.20 -20.48 -11.54
C THR A 430 9.89 -20.21 -10.08
N VAL A 431 9.28 -19.06 -9.76
CA VAL A 431 8.87 -18.72 -8.39
C VAL A 431 7.77 -19.65 -7.90
N GLU A 432 6.75 -19.90 -8.73
CA GLU A 432 5.64 -20.80 -8.37
C GLU A 432 6.14 -22.23 -8.11
N ILE A 433 6.99 -22.79 -8.98
CA ILE A 433 7.60 -24.11 -8.79
C ILE A 433 8.41 -24.19 -7.50
N ARG A 434 9.19 -23.15 -7.17
CA ARG A 434 9.97 -23.10 -5.91
C ARG A 434 9.07 -23.04 -4.69
N CYS A 435 7.93 -22.36 -4.78
CA CYS A 435 6.93 -22.35 -3.72
C CYS A 435 6.32 -23.73 -3.52
N GLU A 436 5.99 -24.46 -4.60
CA GLU A 436 5.48 -25.84 -4.51
C GLU A 436 6.50 -26.80 -3.91
N GLN A 437 7.75 -26.75 -4.34
CA GLN A 437 8.81 -27.59 -3.79
C GLN A 437 8.99 -27.36 -2.27
N LYS A 438 8.89 -26.11 -1.81
CA LYS A 438 8.92 -25.81 -0.37
C LYS A 438 7.73 -26.37 0.38
N VAL A 439 6.53 -26.34 -0.20
CA VAL A 439 5.33 -26.93 0.42
C VAL A 439 5.48 -28.45 0.53
N ILE A 440 5.92 -29.12 -0.54
CA ILE A 440 6.16 -30.57 -0.56
C ILE A 440 7.21 -30.96 0.50
N ILE A 441 8.32 -30.22 0.59
CA ILE A 441 9.35 -30.45 1.61
C ILE A 441 8.80 -30.25 3.04
N CYS A 442 7.92 -29.28 3.24
CA CYS A 442 7.28 -29.04 4.54
C CYS A 442 6.30 -30.17 4.92
N ASP A 443 5.55 -30.70 3.96
CA ASP A 443 4.61 -31.80 4.20
C ASP A 443 5.36 -33.13 4.42
N GLN A 444 6.44 -33.38 3.68
CA GLN A 444 7.32 -34.54 3.91
C GLN A 444 8.07 -34.52 5.25
N LYS A 445 8.27 -33.34 5.85
CA LYS A 445 8.84 -33.20 7.19
C LYS A 445 7.80 -33.32 8.32
N ARG A 446 6.51 -33.26 7.97
CA ARG A 446 5.40 -33.41 8.92
C ARG A 446 4.89 -34.85 9.01
N GLN A 447 5.10 -35.63 7.95
CA GLN A 447 5.01 -37.09 7.96
C GLN A 447 6.29 -37.67 8.56
#